data_AF-A0A822EN69-F1
#
_entry.id   AF-A0A822EN69-F1
#
_cell.length_a   1.000
_cell.length_b   1.000
_cell.length_c   1.000
_cell.angle_alpha   90.00
_cell.angle_beta   90.00
_cell.angle_gamma   90.00
#
_symmetry.space_group_name_H-M   'P 1'
#
loop_
_entity.id
_entity.type
_entity.pdbx_description
1 polymer ?
#
loop_
_entity_poly.entity_id
_entity_poly.type
_entity_poly.pdbx_seq_one_letter_code
_entity_poly.pdbx_strand_id
1 'polypeptide(L)'
;LDDENITYLRTCTCESHPGKTYADKLFSFNVDTLFELLFGDNSFTRDFHKEQKLIDYTFGEWILNTDTGKRERLVTYKTVSQSVLGTSMLSCREKQTLEVEKPHLMYILNTEVYNEGIRYTDTFYVATR
;
A
#
# COMPACT_ATOMS: atom_id res chain seq x y z
N LEU A 1 19.55 1.19 26.72
CA LEU A 1 18.20 1.68 26.36
C LEU A 1 17.28 0.51 26.63
N ASP A 2 16.42 0.63 27.63
CA ASP A 2 15.56 -0.47 28.08
C ASP A 2 14.55 -0.85 26.99
N ASP A 3 14.21 -2.14 26.88
CA ASP A 3 13.36 -2.69 25.81
C ASP A 3 12.01 -1.96 25.66
N GLU A 4 11.43 -1.47 26.75
CA GLU A 4 10.16 -0.71 26.73
C GLU A 4 10.25 0.63 25.98
N ASN A 5 11.41 1.30 26.01
CA ASN A 5 11.63 2.53 25.25
C ASN A 5 11.77 2.26 23.75
N ILE A 6 12.26 1.07 23.38
CA ILE A 6 12.43 0.68 21.97
C ILE A 6 11.09 0.33 21.33
N THR A 7 10.18 -0.32 22.06
CA THR A 7 8.81 -0.60 21.58
C THR A 7 8.04 0.68 21.30
N TYR A 8 8.08 1.67 22.19
CA TYR A 8 7.37 2.94 21.98
C TYR A 8 7.83 3.68 20.71
N LEU A 9 9.13 3.62 20.38
CA LEU A 9 9.71 4.23 19.17
C LEU A 9 9.29 3.55 17.85
N ARG A 10 8.69 2.36 17.91
CA ARG A 10 8.30 1.53 16.75
C ARG A 10 6.78 1.37 16.61
N THR A 11 6.01 2.23 17.27
CA THR A 11 4.55 2.21 17.18
C THR A 11 4.05 3.22 16.16
N CYS A 12 2.94 2.86 15.50
CA CYS A 12 2.22 3.78 14.63
C CYS A 12 1.72 4.98 15.45
N THR A 13 1.75 6.18 14.87
CA THR A 13 1.42 7.42 15.56
C THR A 13 -0.08 7.69 15.69
N CYS A 14 -0.94 6.85 15.12
CA CYS A 14 -2.39 7.03 15.22
C CYS A 14 -2.95 6.44 16.52
N GLU A 15 -4.00 7.06 17.06
CA GLU A 15 -4.69 6.61 18.28
C GLU A 15 -5.36 5.25 18.11
N SER A 16 -5.80 4.92 16.88
CA SER A 16 -6.36 3.62 16.53
C SER A 16 -6.19 3.34 15.03
N HIS A 17 -6.21 2.06 14.67
CA HIS A 17 -6.25 1.58 13.28
C HIS A 17 -7.70 1.21 12.92
N PRO A 18 -8.51 2.14 12.39
CA PRO A 18 -9.87 1.81 11.98
C PRO A 18 -9.85 0.83 10.80
N GLY A 19 -10.85 -0.06 10.76
CA GLY A 19 -10.98 -1.07 9.71
C GLY A 19 -10.63 -2.47 10.19
N LYS A 20 -10.29 -3.35 9.24
CA LYS A 20 -9.96 -4.75 9.50
C LYS A 20 -8.46 -4.97 9.37
N THR A 21 -7.83 -5.52 10.40
CA THR A 21 -6.44 -5.96 10.33
C THR A 21 -6.32 -7.20 9.45
N TYR A 22 -5.57 -7.09 8.34
CA TYR A 22 -5.31 -8.22 7.44
C TYR A 22 -3.98 -8.93 7.75
N ALA A 23 -3.01 -8.22 8.30
CA ALA A 23 -1.72 -8.78 8.68
C ALA A 23 -1.18 -8.10 9.94
N ASP A 24 -0.77 -8.92 10.90
CA ASP A 24 0.07 -8.55 12.04
C ASP A 24 1.06 -9.71 12.21
N LYS A 25 2.26 -9.55 11.63
CA LYS A 25 3.24 -10.62 11.51
C LYS A 25 4.66 -10.10 11.73
N LEU A 26 5.45 -10.90 12.42
CA LEU A 26 6.88 -10.69 12.57
C LEU A 26 7.62 -11.34 11.39
N PHE A 27 8.46 -10.56 10.71
CA PHE A 27 9.31 -11.03 9.63
C PHE A 27 10.78 -10.90 10.01
N SER A 28 11.60 -11.87 9.64
CA SER A 28 13.04 -11.91 9.92
C SER A 28 13.86 -11.12 8.88
N PHE A 29 13.39 -9.94 8.50
CA PHE A 29 14.08 -9.00 7.60
C PHE A 29 14.18 -7.63 8.28
N ASN A 30 15.15 -6.80 7.87
CA ASN A 30 15.16 -5.41 8.31
C ASN A 30 14.01 -4.63 7.62
N VAL A 31 13.60 -3.53 8.25
CA VAL A 31 12.43 -2.76 7.81
C VAL A 31 12.59 -2.17 6.41
N ASP A 32 13.81 -1.77 6.02
CA ASP A 32 14.09 -1.20 4.70
C ASP A 32 13.95 -2.25 3.60
N THR A 33 14.40 -3.49 3.87
CA THR A 33 14.25 -4.63 2.96
C THR A 33 12.78 -4.98 2.79
N LEU A 34 11.99 -4.97 3.86
CA LEU A 34 10.56 -5.22 3.77
C LEU A 34 9.85 -4.11 2.98
N PHE A 35 10.21 -2.85 3.21
CA PHE A 35 9.68 -1.71 2.45
C PHE A 35 9.99 -1.86 0.96
N GLU A 36 11.24 -2.16 0.61
CA GLU A 36 11.64 -2.39 -0.78
C GLU A 36 10.90 -3.59 -1.38
N LEU A 37 10.79 -4.72 -0.69
CA LEU A 37 10.07 -5.89 -1.20
C LEU A 37 8.57 -5.64 -1.42
N LEU A 38 7.92 -4.77 -0.64
CA LEU A 38 6.48 -4.52 -0.78
C LEU A 38 6.15 -3.35 -1.70
N PHE A 39 7.03 -2.34 -1.73
CA PHE A 39 6.77 -1.06 -2.38
C PHE A 39 7.85 -0.67 -3.41
N GLY A 40 8.89 -1.46 -3.60
CA GLY A 40 9.86 -1.27 -4.66
C GLY A 40 9.39 -1.82 -6.00
N ASP A 41 9.96 -1.33 -7.09
CA ASP A 41 9.80 -1.95 -8.41
C ASP A 41 10.88 -3.03 -8.60
N ASN A 42 10.64 -4.19 -7.98
CA ASN A 42 11.55 -5.33 -8.03
C ASN A 42 10.85 -6.62 -8.48
N SER A 43 11.65 -7.67 -8.72
CA SER A 43 11.15 -8.97 -9.21
C SER A 43 10.13 -9.58 -8.26
N PHE A 44 10.34 -9.52 -6.95
CA PHE A 44 9.41 -10.05 -5.96
C PHE A 44 8.04 -9.37 -6.08
N THR A 45 7.99 -8.04 -6.13
CA THR A 45 6.73 -7.28 -6.21
C THR A 45 6.00 -7.57 -7.52
N ARG A 46 6.74 -7.66 -8.64
CA ARG A 46 6.18 -8.00 -9.95
C ARG A 46 5.63 -9.42 -9.99
N ASP A 47 6.35 -10.39 -9.44
CA ASP A 47 5.90 -11.79 -9.35
C ASP A 47 4.68 -11.91 -8.44
N PHE A 48 4.68 -11.22 -7.30
CA PHE A 48 3.53 -11.17 -6.40
C PHE A 48 2.27 -10.61 -7.10
N HIS A 49 2.38 -9.48 -7.79
CA HIS A 49 1.25 -8.91 -8.53
C HIS A 49 0.75 -9.83 -9.65
N LYS A 50 1.67 -10.57 -10.30
CA LYS A 50 1.31 -11.58 -11.31
C LYS A 50 0.55 -12.75 -10.68
N GLU A 51 0.96 -13.24 -9.52
CA GLU A 51 0.22 -14.28 -8.78
C GLU A 51 -1.17 -13.80 -8.35
N GLN A 52 -1.29 -12.53 -7.99
CA GLN A 52 -2.58 -11.86 -7.72
C GLN A 52 -3.40 -11.56 -8.98
N LYS A 53 -2.92 -11.99 -10.17
CA LYS A 53 -3.57 -11.79 -11.48
C LYS A 53 -3.81 -10.32 -11.83
N LEU A 54 -2.93 -9.43 -11.34
CA LEU A 54 -2.90 -8.05 -11.79
C LEU A 54 -2.19 -7.99 -13.15
N ILE A 55 -2.73 -7.19 -14.06
CA ILE A 55 -2.17 -6.95 -15.40
C ILE A 55 -2.02 -5.46 -15.65
N ASP A 56 -1.26 -5.07 -16.67
CA ASP A 56 -0.97 -3.67 -17.01
C ASP A 56 -0.48 -2.85 -15.81
N TYR A 57 0.23 -3.48 -14.87
CA TYR A 57 0.69 -2.84 -13.64
C TYR A 57 1.84 -1.87 -13.93
N THR A 58 1.76 -0.63 -13.43
CA THR A 58 2.80 0.39 -13.53
C THR A 58 3.12 1.01 -12.17
N PHE A 59 4.41 1.17 -11.88
CA PHE A 59 4.91 1.89 -10.71
C PHE A 59 5.28 3.32 -11.11
N GLY A 60 4.58 4.30 -10.55
CA GLY A 60 5.03 5.69 -10.62
C GLY A 60 6.22 5.92 -9.68
N GLU A 61 7.04 6.91 -10.04
CA GLU A 61 8.12 7.39 -9.18
C GLU A 61 7.56 8.05 -7.91
N TRP A 62 8.33 7.99 -6.82
CA TRP A 62 8.03 8.74 -5.61
C TRP A 62 8.34 10.22 -5.80
N ILE A 63 7.32 11.06 -5.69
CA ILE A 63 7.41 12.51 -5.90
C ILE A 63 7.07 13.22 -4.59
N LEU A 64 7.83 14.24 -4.22
CA LEU A 64 7.49 15.11 -3.10
C LEU A 64 6.31 16.00 -3.49
N ASN A 65 5.16 15.82 -2.84
CA ASN A 65 4.02 16.71 -2.97
C ASN A 65 4.32 17.99 -2.19
N THR A 66 4.41 19.12 -2.90
CA THR A 66 4.79 20.42 -2.32
C THR A 66 3.73 20.99 -1.38
N ASP A 67 2.47 20.60 -1.54
CA ASP A 67 1.36 21.11 -0.75
C ASP A 67 1.25 20.37 0.59
N THR A 68 1.50 19.05 0.58
CA THR A 68 1.41 18.21 1.79
C THR A 68 2.77 17.98 2.46
N GLY A 69 3.87 18.22 1.75
CA GLY A 69 5.22 17.91 2.19
C GLY A 69 5.53 16.41 2.24
N LYS A 70 4.66 15.55 1.71
CA LYS A 70 4.80 14.09 1.76
C LYS A 70 5.25 13.53 0.42
N ARG A 71 5.94 12.39 0.46
CA ARG A 71 6.26 11.63 -0.76
C ARG A 71 5.05 10.80 -1.17
N GLU A 72 4.61 10.99 -2.39
CA GLU A 72 3.46 10.32 -2.98
C GLU A 72 3.87 9.67 -4.30
N ARG A 73 3.19 8.59 -4.66
CA ARG A 73 3.28 8.03 -6.01
C ARG A 73 1.93 7.51 -6.46
N LEU A 74 1.83 7.32 -7.78
CA LEU A 74 0.68 6.70 -8.41
C LEU A 74 1.07 5.32 -8.93
N VAL A 75 0.27 4.34 -8.58
CA VAL A 75 0.33 2.98 -9.12
C VAL A 75 -0.95 2.74 -9.91
N THR A 76 -0.86 2.09 -11.05
CA THR A 76 -2.07 1.66 -11.79
C THR A 76 -1.96 0.21 -12.19
N TYR A 77 -3.09 -0.48 -12.21
CA TYR A 77 -3.17 -1.86 -12.68
C TYR A 77 -4.61 -2.20 -13.08
N LYS A 78 -4.77 -3.33 -13.74
CA LYS A 78 -6.07 -3.94 -13.99
C LYS A 78 -6.18 -5.29 -13.33
N THR A 79 -7.38 -5.64 -12.90
CA THR A 79 -7.68 -6.95 -12.34
C THR A 79 -9.10 -7.36 -12.67
N VAL A 80 -9.44 -8.61 -12.42
CA VAL A 80 -10.76 -9.14 -12.70
C VAL A 80 -11.55 -9.25 -11.40
N SER A 81 -12.73 -8.63 -11.37
CA SER A 81 -13.71 -8.81 -10.29
C SER A 81 -14.72 -9.87 -10.66
N GLN A 82 -14.95 -10.82 -9.74
CA GLN A 82 -16.02 -11.81 -9.84
C GLN A 82 -17.17 -11.40 -8.93
N SER A 83 -18.37 -11.32 -9.51
CA SER A 83 -19.60 -11.02 -8.77
C SER A 83 -20.74 -11.92 -9.22
N VAL A 84 -21.86 -11.87 -8.51
CA VAL A 84 -23.10 -12.58 -8.91
C VAL A 84 -23.65 -12.12 -10.27
N LEU A 85 -23.18 -10.97 -10.77
CA LEU A 85 -23.59 -10.36 -12.03
C LEU A 85 -22.62 -10.70 -13.17
N GLY A 86 -21.63 -11.55 -12.89
CA GLY A 86 -20.61 -11.97 -13.83
C GLY A 86 -19.24 -11.36 -13.54
N THR A 87 -18.34 -11.62 -14.48
CA THR A 87 -16.94 -11.22 -14.44
C THR A 87 -16.77 -9.86 -15.11
N SER A 88 -16.06 -8.94 -14.47
CA SER A 88 -15.78 -7.62 -15.05
C SER A 88 -14.32 -7.24 -14.85
N MET A 89 -13.75 -6.54 -15.82
CA MET A 89 -12.40 -5.98 -15.73
C MET A 89 -12.46 -4.67 -14.95
N LEU A 90 -11.63 -4.56 -13.93
CA LEU A 90 -11.40 -3.35 -13.15
C LEU A 90 -10.14 -2.66 -13.61
N SER A 91 -10.20 -1.34 -13.72
CA SER A 91 -9.01 -0.49 -13.75
C SER A 91 -8.86 0.17 -12.39
N CYS A 92 -7.70 0.03 -11.78
CA CYS A 92 -7.41 0.49 -10.43
C CYS A 92 -6.35 1.58 -10.48
N ARG A 93 -6.62 2.69 -9.81
CA ARG A 93 -5.67 3.78 -9.56
C ARG A 93 -5.38 3.81 -8.07
N GLU A 94 -4.16 3.46 -7.70
CA GLU A 94 -3.71 3.41 -6.31
C GLU A 94 -2.78 4.59 -6.03
N LYS A 95 -3.23 5.52 -5.18
CA LYS A 95 -2.40 6.58 -4.64
C LYS A 95 -1.72 6.06 -3.38
N GLN A 96 -0.39 6.08 -3.35
CA GLN A 96 0.38 5.72 -2.17
C GLN A 96 1.04 6.95 -1.58
N THR A 97 0.92 7.13 -0.26
CA THR A 97 1.44 8.29 0.48
C THR A 97 2.31 7.82 1.63
N LEU A 98 3.56 8.27 1.67
CA LEU A 98 4.50 7.95 2.74
C LEU A 98 4.32 8.96 3.89
N GLU A 99 3.65 8.53 4.95
CA GLU A 99 3.34 9.34 6.13
C GLU A 99 4.54 9.51 7.06
N VAL A 100 5.29 8.42 7.25
CA VAL A 100 6.51 8.41 8.05
C VAL A 100 7.57 7.63 7.30
N GLU A 101 8.72 8.26 7.10
CA GLU A 101 9.91 7.67 6.51
C GLU A 101 11.05 7.78 7.53
N LYS A 102 11.29 6.70 8.29
CA LYS A 102 12.43 6.60 9.21
C LYS A 102 13.23 5.36 8.84
N PRO A 103 14.21 5.49 7.93
CA PRO A 103 15.05 4.38 7.51
C PRO A 103 15.63 3.62 8.70
N HIS A 104 15.69 2.30 8.59
CA HIS A 104 16.14 1.34 9.60
C HIS A 104 15.24 1.25 10.85
N LEU A 105 14.17 2.04 10.93
CA LEU A 105 13.28 2.07 12.10
C LEU A 105 11.81 1.79 11.76
N MET A 106 11.20 2.56 10.87
CA MET A 106 9.76 2.47 10.60
C MET A 106 9.35 3.20 9.32
N TYR A 107 8.42 2.60 8.58
CA TYR A 107 7.70 3.23 7.50
C TYR A 107 6.19 3.16 7.79
N ILE A 108 5.47 4.25 7.57
CA ILE A 108 3.99 4.27 7.62
C ILE A 108 3.51 4.73 6.25
N LEU A 109 2.75 3.88 5.57
CA LEU A 109 2.20 4.15 4.25
C LEU A 109 0.67 4.18 4.33
N ASN A 110 0.06 5.13 3.64
CA ASN A 110 -1.37 5.09 3.35
C ASN A 110 -1.55 4.80 1.87
N THR A 111 -2.49 3.90 1.54
CA THR A 111 -2.89 3.64 0.16
C THR A 111 -4.37 3.92 -0.04
N GLU A 112 -4.70 4.58 -1.14
CA GLU A 112 -6.07 4.85 -1.56
C GLU A 112 -6.27 4.28 -2.97
N VAL A 113 -7.12 3.26 -3.10
CA VAL A 113 -7.41 2.59 -4.37
C VAL A 113 -8.77 3.04 -4.88
N TYR A 114 -8.75 3.67 -6.04
CA TYR A 114 -9.93 4.08 -6.79
C TYR A 114 -10.16 3.10 -7.94
N ASN A 115 -11.34 2.50 -7.98
CA ASN A 115 -11.70 1.49 -8.97
C ASN A 115 -12.54 2.12 -10.09
N GLU A 116 -12.43 1.60 -11.29
CA GLU A 116 -13.28 1.92 -12.44
C GLU A 116 -13.65 0.62 -13.17
N GLY A 117 -14.82 0.56 -13.80
CA GLY A 117 -15.25 -0.59 -14.61
C GLY A 117 -16.26 -1.55 -13.95
N ILE A 118 -16.68 -1.29 -12.71
CA ILE A 118 -17.88 -1.93 -12.11
C ILE A 118 -18.87 -0.86 -11.62
N ARG A 119 -20.04 -1.30 -11.16
CA ARG A 119 -21.07 -0.39 -10.62
C ARG A 119 -20.64 0.22 -9.29
N TYR A 120 -21.13 1.44 -9.05
CA TYR A 120 -20.98 2.19 -7.79
C TYR A 120 -19.55 2.59 -7.41
N THR A 121 -18.57 2.44 -8.31
CA THR A 121 -17.17 2.77 -8.00
C THR A 121 -16.92 4.27 -7.81
N ASP A 122 -17.87 5.11 -8.19
CA ASP A 122 -17.90 6.55 -7.93
C ASP A 122 -18.30 6.89 -6.48
N THR A 123 -18.89 5.94 -5.75
CA THR A 123 -19.38 6.16 -4.38
C THR A 123 -18.40 5.75 -3.28
N PHE A 124 -17.34 5.01 -3.61
CA PHE A 124 -16.39 4.52 -2.62
C PHE A 124 -14.98 4.36 -3.20
N TYR A 125 -14.01 4.33 -2.29
CA TYR A 125 -12.63 3.92 -2.54
C TYR A 125 -12.18 2.98 -1.42
N VAL A 126 -11.07 2.28 -1.63
CA VAL A 126 -10.50 1.40 -0.60
C VAL A 126 -9.27 2.08 -0.01
N ALA A 127 -9.27 2.29 1.31
CA ALA A 127 -8.13 2.83 2.03
C ALA A 127 -7.44 1.71 2.83
N THR A 128 -6.11 1.65 2.77
CA THR A 128 -5.30 0.75 3.59
C THR A 128 -4.17 1.53 4.27
N ARG A 129 -3.76 1.04 5.43
CA ARG A 129 -2.61 1.52 6.19
C ARG A 129 -1.82 0.33 6.71
#